data_AF-A0A3D0U6U1-F1
#
_entry.id   AF-A0A3D0U6U1-F1
#
_cell.length_a   1.000
_cell.length_b   1.000
_cell.length_c   1.000
_cell.angle_alpha   90.00
_cell.angle_beta   90.00
_cell.angle_gamma   90.00
#
_symmetry.space_group_name_H-M   'P 1'
#
loop_
_entity.id
_entity.type
_entity.pdbx_description
1 polymer ?
#
loop_
_entity_poly.entity_id
_entity_poly.type
_entity_poly.pdbx_seq_one_letter_code
_entity_poly.pdbx_strand_id
1 'polypeptide(L)'
;ACLSTTLPDQTPLGLNLACGVNETSFTENTLWLNGVPQALGNAQFTFNRRKRMEPWQITTSDQRVELTFVPEACHHEQINAYLIASNFSQLPGKYYGTVRGEDGTAFRLEGINGLVEDHYAKW
;
A
#
# COMPACT_ATOMS: atom_id res chain seq x y z
N ALA A 1 2.79 0.37 2.21
CA ALA A 1 2.46 -0.37 0.98
C ALA A 1 3.04 0.36 -0.21
N CYS A 2 3.77 -0.32 -1.08
CA CYS A 2 4.40 0.30 -2.24
C CYS A 2 4.39 -0.60 -3.47
N LEU A 3 4.40 0.02 -4.65
CA LEU A 3 4.60 -0.64 -5.95
C LEU A 3 5.25 0.33 -6.94
N SER A 4 5.85 -0.23 -7.99
CA SER A 4 6.36 0.51 -9.14
C SER A 4 6.21 -0.33 -10.39
N THR A 5 5.77 0.28 -11.49
CA THR A 5 5.58 -0.40 -12.77
C THR A 5 5.66 0.58 -13.94
N THR A 6 5.70 0.05 -15.15
CA THR A 6 5.51 0.79 -16.39
C THR A 6 4.19 0.33 -17.01
N LEU A 7 3.31 1.28 -17.31
CA LEU A 7 2.02 1.02 -17.94
C LEU A 7 2.19 0.66 -19.43
N PRO A 8 1.16 0.09 -20.11
CA PRO A 8 1.25 -0.29 -21.51
C PRO A 8 1.63 0.85 -22.47
N ASP A 9 1.27 2.08 -22.12
CA ASP A 9 1.60 3.32 -22.85
C ASP A 9 3.02 3.84 -22.52
N GLN A 10 3.84 3.05 -21.83
CA GLN A 10 5.18 3.39 -21.34
C GLN A 10 5.20 4.41 -20.20
N THR A 11 4.06 4.82 -19.66
CA THR A 11 4.01 5.73 -18.51
C THR A 11 4.53 5.04 -17.24
N PRO A 12 5.61 5.55 -16.59
CA PRO A 12 6.02 5.07 -15.27
C PRO A 12 4.97 5.40 -14.22
N LEU A 13 4.63 4.42 -13.38
CA LEU A 13 3.69 4.55 -12.27
C LEU A 13 4.31 4.01 -10.99
N GLY A 14 4.39 4.86 -9.96
CA GLY A 14 4.80 4.48 -8.61
C GLY A 14 3.72 4.82 -7.60
N LEU A 15 3.62 4.07 -6.50
CA LEU A 15 2.64 4.33 -5.45
C LEU A 15 3.24 4.01 -4.09
N ASN A 16 3.03 4.91 -3.13
CA ASN A 16 3.33 4.72 -1.72
C ASN A 16 2.09 5.05 -0.89
N LEU A 17 1.70 4.14 0.00
CA LEU A 17 0.55 4.29 0.89
C LEU A 17 0.91 3.83 2.31
N ALA A 18 0.53 4.64 3.29
CA ALA A 18 0.66 4.40 4.72
C ALA A 18 -0.65 4.77 5.43
N CYS A 19 -0.90 4.09 6.56
CA CYS A 19 -2.04 4.33 7.45
C CYS A 19 -1.57 4.10 8.89
N GLY A 20 -2.05 4.92 9.82
CA GLY A 20 -1.72 4.88 11.25
C GLY A 20 -0.43 5.59 11.64
N VAL A 21 0.25 6.26 10.70
CA VAL A 21 1.43 7.11 10.93
C VAL A 21 1.13 8.52 10.39
N ASN A 22 1.40 9.55 11.20
CA ASN A 22 1.27 10.96 10.81
C ASN A 22 -0.11 11.43 10.27
N GLU A 23 -1.22 10.80 10.67
CA GLU A 23 -2.57 11.11 10.12
C GLU A 23 -3.20 12.45 10.58
N THR A 24 -2.52 13.24 11.43
CA THR A 24 -3.10 14.44 12.05
C THR A 24 -2.98 15.71 11.21
N SER A 25 -2.15 15.74 10.15
CA SER A 25 -1.95 16.99 9.37
C SER A 25 -1.58 16.77 7.89
N PHE A 26 -0.69 15.81 7.59
CA PHE A 26 -0.22 15.56 6.22
C PHE A 26 -0.05 14.05 5.99
N THR A 27 -0.48 13.56 4.83
CA THR A 27 -0.26 12.17 4.44
C THR A 27 1.10 12.02 3.77
N GLU A 28 1.73 10.85 3.92
CA GLU A 28 2.90 10.44 3.13
C GLU A 28 2.47 9.66 1.86
N ASN A 29 1.15 9.63 1.59
CA ASN A 29 0.53 8.88 0.52
C ASN A 29 0.73 9.62 -0.80
N THR A 30 1.36 8.96 -1.76
CA THR A 30 1.75 9.60 -3.02
C THR A 30 1.59 8.63 -4.18
N LEU A 31 1.01 9.12 -5.27
CA LEU A 31 1.02 8.49 -6.58
C LEU A 31 2.03 9.23 -7.45
N TRP A 32 3.00 8.53 -8.04
CA TRP A 32 3.88 9.09 -9.06
C TRP A 32 3.37 8.68 -10.43
N LEU A 33 3.08 9.66 -11.29
CA LEU A 33 2.74 9.44 -12.70
C LEU A 33 3.78 10.15 -13.56
N ASN A 34 4.49 9.40 -14.39
CA ASN A 34 5.56 9.93 -15.24
C ASN A 34 6.60 10.77 -14.46
N GLY A 35 6.96 10.32 -13.27
CA GLY A 35 7.90 11.02 -12.38
C GLY A 35 7.31 12.21 -11.61
N VAL A 36 6.06 12.59 -11.85
CA VAL A 36 5.38 13.68 -11.14
C VAL A 36 4.67 13.13 -9.91
N PRO A 37 5.03 13.56 -8.69
CA PRO A 37 4.33 13.16 -7.47
C PRO A 37 2.97 13.86 -7.37
N GLN A 38 1.96 13.11 -6.97
CA GLN A 38 0.59 13.57 -6.71
C GLN A 38 0.20 13.10 -5.32
N ALA A 39 -0.16 14.04 -4.45
CA ALA A 39 -0.58 13.73 -3.10
C ALA A 39 -1.90 12.94 -3.11
N LEU A 40 -2.03 11.97 -2.21
CA LEU A 40 -3.23 11.16 -2.04
C LEU A 40 -3.83 11.36 -0.64
N GLY A 41 -5.14 11.17 -0.54
CA GLY A 41 -5.85 11.17 0.72
C GLY A 41 -5.42 10.06 1.69
N ASN A 42 -6.09 9.99 2.84
CA ASN A 42 -5.83 8.96 3.85
C ASN A 42 -6.11 7.58 3.26
N ALA A 43 -5.15 6.67 3.38
CA ALA A 43 -5.30 5.30 2.92
C ALA A 43 -5.98 4.45 3.99
N GLN A 44 -6.84 3.52 3.58
CA GLN A 44 -7.46 2.53 4.45
C GLN A 44 -7.09 1.13 3.97
N PHE A 45 -6.61 0.30 4.89
CA PHE A 45 -6.28 -1.10 4.64
C PHE A 45 -7.29 -1.99 5.39
N THR A 46 -8.14 -2.68 4.65
CA THR A 46 -9.12 -3.62 5.19
C THR A 46 -8.66 -5.04 4.92
N PHE A 47 -8.27 -5.76 5.98
CA PHE A 47 -7.77 -7.12 5.89
C PHE A 47 -8.02 -7.90 7.18
N ASN A 48 -7.96 -9.22 7.08
CA ASN A 48 -8.07 -10.10 8.23
C ASN A 48 -6.70 -10.24 8.92
N ARG A 49 -6.50 -9.54 10.04
CA ARG A 49 -5.24 -9.61 10.82
C ARG A 49 -4.87 -11.02 11.27
N ARG A 50 -5.84 -11.93 11.47
CA ARG A 50 -5.58 -13.33 11.83
C ARG A 50 -5.18 -14.19 10.63
N LYS A 51 -5.45 -13.73 9.41
CA LYS A 51 -5.16 -14.41 8.16
C LYS A 51 -4.57 -13.42 7.16
N ARG A 52 -3.36 -12.93 7.45
CA ARG A 52 -2.68 -11.88 6.65
C ARG A 52 -2.44 -12.25 5.19
N MET A 53 -2.50 -13.54 4.83
CA MET A 53 -2.38 -14.01 3.45
C MET A 53 -3.69 -13.93 2.66
N GLU A 54 -4.84 -13.66 3.29
CA GLU A 54 -6.08 -13.35 2.57
C GLU A 54 -5.95 -11.98 1.87
N PRO A 55 -6.65 -11.73 0.74
CA PRO A 55 -6.59 -10.46 0.04
C PRO A 55 -6.96 -9.24 0.89
N TRP A 56 -6.29 -8.11 0.64
CA TRP A 56 -6.46 -6.85 1.35
C TRP A 56 -7.15 -5.87 0.42
N GLN A 57 -8.17 -5.18 0.93
CA GLN A 57 -8.76 -4.04 0.23
C GLN A 57 -8.07 -2.75 0.66
N ILE A 58 -7.66 -1.95 -0.31
CA ILE A 58 -6.90 -0.72 -0.11
C ILE A 58 -7.61 0.40 -0.84
N THR A 59 -8.06 1.41 -0.10
CA THR A 59 -8.74 2.59 -0.65
C THR A 59 -8.14 3.87 -0.12
N THR A 60 -8.42 5.01 -0.77
CA THR A 60 -8.10 6.34 -0.24
C THR A 60 -9.35 7.18 -0.06
N SER A 61 -9.33 8.12 0.90
CA SER A 61 -10.47 9.00 1.21
C SER A 61 -10.89 9.91 0.05
N ASP A 62 -9.95 10.22 -0.86
CA ASP A 62 -10.19 10.99 -2.09
C ASP A 62 -10.67 10.11 -3.27
N GLN A 63 -10.89 8.81 -3.03
CA GLN A 63 -11.37 7.83 -4.01
C GLN A 63 -10.46 7.67 -5.24
N ARG A 64 -9.19 8.06 -5.12
CA ARG A 64 -8.19 7.92 -6.18
C ARG A 64 -7.51 6.57 -6.19
N VAL A 65 -7.64 5.78 -5.14
CA VAL A 65 -7.14 4.41 -5.05
C VAL A 65 -8.28 3.46 -4.69
N GLU A 66 -8.41 2.39 -5.47
CA GLU A 66 -9.27 1.25 -5.18
C GLU A 66 -8.54 -0.02 -5.64
N LEU A 67 -7.80 -0.65 -4.73
CA LEU A 67 -6.91 -1.78 -5.01
C LEU A 67 -7.23 -2.98 -4.12
N THR A 68 -7.09 -4.16 -4.69
CA THR A 68 -6.94 -5.43 -3.99
C THR A 68 -5.47 -5.85 -4.03
N PHE A 69 -4.87 -6.04 -2.86
CA PHE A 69 -3.55 -6.65 -2.74
C PHE A 69 -3.69 -8.13 -2.40
N VAL A 70 -3.02 -9.00 -3.16
CA VAL A 70 -2.98 -10.45 -2.95
C VAL A 70 -1.56 -10.82 -2.52
N PRO A 71 -1.35 -11.17 -1.23
CA PRO A 71 -0.06 -11.60 -0.73
C PRO A 71 0.38 -12.93 -1.38
N GLU A 72 1.67 -13.04 -1.73
CA GLU A 72 2.25 -14.27 -2.30
C GLU A 72 3.25 -14.94 -1.34
N ALA A 73 3.88 -14.16 -0.46
CA ALA A 73 4.66 -14.69 0.65
C ALA A 73 4.54 -13.78 1.89
N CYS A 74 5.08 -14.25 3.02
CA CYS A 74 5.16 -13.48 4.25
C CYS A 74 6.54 -13.68 4.88
N HIS A 75 7.27 -12.59 5.07
CA HIS A 75 8.46 -12.54 5.91
C HIS A 75 8.05 -11.96 7.27
N HIS A 76 8.37 -12.66 8.35
CA HIS A 76 7.99 -12.27 9.71
C HIS A 76 9.23 -12.09 10.58
N GLU A 77 9.42 -10.89 11.12
CA GLU A 77 10.44 -10.61 12.12
C GLU A 77 9.76 -10.39 13.48
N GLN A 78 10.09 -11.25 14.45
CA GLN A 78 9.62 -11.13 15.82
C GLN A 78 10.81 -10.79 16.72
N ILE A 79 10.83 -9.57 17.25
CA ILE A 79 11.80 -9.16 18.28
C ILE A 79 11.08 -9.17 19.63
N ASN A 80 11.43 -10.14 20.49
CA ASN A 80 11.00 -10.22 21.88
C ASN A 80 12.16 -9.82 22.79
N ALA A 81 12.27 -8.53 23.12
CA ALA A 81 13.29 -8.04 24.03
C ALA A 81 12.65 -7.63 25.37
N TYR A 82 12.20 -8.62 26.17
CA TYR A 82 11.60 -8.57 27.54
C TYR A 82 10.64 -7.42 27.92
N LEU A 83 10.93 -6.16 27.59
CA LEU A 83 10.06 -4.97 27.67
C LEU A 83 9.47 -4.53 26.31
N ILE A 84 10.02 -4.97 25.17
CA ILE A 84 9.59 -4.53 23.82
C ILE A 84 9.13 -5.74 23.01
N ALA A 85 7.91 -5.68 22.46
CA ALA A 85 7.40 -6.60 21.45
C ALA A 85 7.16 -5.83 20.15
N SER A 86 7.94 -6.14 19.11
CA SER A 86 7.71 -5.67 17.74
C SER A 86 7.30 -6.85 16.88
N ASN A 87 6.10 -6.78 16.28
CA ASN A 87 5.67 -7.71 15.24
C ASN A 87 5.73 -6.95 13.91
N PHE A 88 6.73 -7.28 13.09
CA PHE A 88 6.89 -6.71 11.76
C PHE A 88 6.68 -7.80 10.72
N SER A 89 5.75 -7.58 9.79
CA SER A 89 5.50 -8.51 8.68
C SER A 89 5.61 -7.77 7.36
N GLN A 90 6.45 -8.28 6.46
CA GLN A 90 6.58 -7.81 5.09
C GLN A 90 5.99 -8.86 4.16
N LEU A 91 4.99 -8.45 3.39
CA LEU A 91 4.27 -9.32 2.48
C LEU A 91 4.53 -8.84 1.05
N PRO A 92 5.40 -9.52 0.28
CA PRO A 92 5.43 -9.34 -1.16
C PRO A 92 4.20 -9.98 -1.78
N GLY A 93 3.68 -9.36 -2.84
CA GLY A 93 2.51 -9.84 -3.54
C GLY A 93 2.15 -8.97 -4.73
N LYS A 94 0.89 -9.09 -5.16
CA LYS A 94 0.38 -8.44 -6.37
C LYS A 94 -0.80 -7.52 -6.12
N TYR A 95 -0.81 -6.40 -6.81
CA TYR A 95 -1.89 -5.42 -6.80
C TYR A 95 -2.77 -5.54 -8.03
N TYR A 96 -4.07 -5.44 -7.81
CA TYR A 96 -5.12 -5.44 -8.82
C TYR A 96 -6.08 -4.31 -8.50
N GLY A 97 -6.61 -3.61 -9.49
CA GLY A 97 -7.57 -2.53 -9.21
C GLY A 97 -7.34 -1.30 -10.06
N THR A 98 -7.71 -0.15 -9.54
CA THR A 98 -7.63 1.12 -10.25
C THR A 98 -6.97 2.18 -9.38
N VAL A 99 -6.10 2.98 -9.99
CA VAL A 99 -5.61 4.24 -9.42
C VAL A 99 -5.96 5.39 -10.36
N ARG A 100 -6.19 6.58 -9.82
CA ARG A 100 -6.61 7.76 -10.59
C ARG A 100 -5.65 8.92 -10.41
N GLY A 101 -5.26 9.55 -11.52
CA GLY A 101 -4.54 10.82 -11.52
C GLY A 101 -5.39 11.97 -10.94
N GLU A 102 -4.76 13.10 -10.65
CA GLU A 102 -5.46 14.34 -10.23
C GLU A 102 -6.43 14.85 -11.30
N ASP A 103 -6.13 14.57 -12.57
CA ASP A 103 -6.97 14.87 -13.73
C ASP A 103 -8.17 13.90 -13.88
N GLY A 104 -8.28 12.90 -13.00
CA GLY A 104 -9.31 11.86 -13.05
C GLY A 104 -9.00 10.70 -13.99
N THR A 105 -7.88 10.73 -14.72
CA THR A 105 -7.45 9.63 -15.60
C THR A 105 -7.24 8.36 -14.78
N ALA A 106 -7.85 7.25 -15.22
CA ALA A 106 -7.83 5.99 -14.50
C ALA A 106 -6.82 5.00 -15.09
N PHE A 107 -6.03 4.38 -14.23
CA PHE A 107 -5.03 3.39 -14.59
C PHE A 107 -5.37 2.05 -13.93
N ARG A 108 -5.62 1.04 -14.76
CA ARG A 108 -5.90 -0.33 -14.31
C ARG A 108 -4.60 -1.05 -13.99
N LEU A 109 -4.52 -1.60 -12.78
CA LEU A 109 -3.43 -2.48 -12.37
C LEU A 109 -3.90 -3.93 -12.45
N GLU A 110 -3.11 -4.78 -13.09
CA GLU A 110 -3.40 -6.20 -13.27
C GLU A 110 -2.17 -7.03 -12.90
N GLY A 111 -2.08 -7.44 -11.63
CA GLY A 111 -1.02 -8.33 -11.17
C GLY A 111 0.33 -7.62 -11.00
N ILE A 112 0.32 -6.35 -10.58
CA ILE A 112 1.53 -5.56 -10.41
C ILE A 112 2.24 -5.95 -9.12
N ASN A 113 3.52 -6.29 -9.19
CA ASN A 113 4.29 -6.66 -7.99
C ASN A 113 4.47 -5.47 -7.06
N GLY A 114 4.46 -5.73 -5.77
CA GLY A 114 4.91 -4.78 -4.76
C GLY A 114 4.88 -5.36 -3.36
N LEU A 115 4.93 -4.49 -2.36
CA LEU A 115 5.09 -4.86 -0.96
C LEU A 115 4.03 -4.21 -0.08
N VAL A 116 3.50 -4.95 0.90
CA VAL A 116 2.74 -4.41 2.02
C VAL A 116 3.47 -4.73 3.32
N GLU A 117 3.46 -3.78 4.25
CA GLU A 117 4.02 -3.95 5.59
C GLU A 117 2.91 -3.77 6.61
N ASP A 118 2.87 -4.63 7.63
CA ASP A 118 2.02 -4.51 8.82
C ASP A 118 2.92 -4.46 10.04
N HIS A 119 2.99 -3.27 10.65
CA HIS A 119 3.77 -3.05 11.86
C HIS A 119 2.84 -2.88 13.05
N TYR A 120 3.02 -3.75 14.04
CA TYR A 120 2.39 -3.61 15.34
C TYR A 120 3.46 -3.47 16.41
N ALA A 121 3.56 -2.26 16.98
CA ALA A 121 4.36 -1.98 18.15
C ALA A 121 3.46 -1.74 19.37
N LYS A 122 3.80 -2.38 20.48
CA LYS A 122 3.28 -2.04 21.82
C LYS A 122 4.47 -1.69 22.70
N TRP A 123 4.34 -0.62 23.48
CA TRP A 123 5.29 -0.17 24.48
C TRP A 123 4.61 -0.05 25.84
#